data_AF-A0AAE3M9X6-F1
#
_entry.id   AF-A0AAE3M9X6-F1
#
_cell.length_a   1.000
_cell.length_b   1.000
_cell.length_c   1.000
_cell.angle_alpha   90.00
_cell.angle_beta   90.00
_cell.angle_gamma   90.00
#
_symmetry.space_group_name_H-M   'P 1'
#
loop_
_entity.id
_entity.type
_entity.pdbx_description
1 polymer ?
#
loop_
_entity_poly.entity_id
_entity_poly.type
_entity_poly.pdbx_seq_one_letter_code
_entity_poly.pdbx_strand_id
1 'polypeptide(L)'
;NSMNLIATKCFPKHTTVIDRFHVQKLACDAVQQKRINYRWEAIDQDNQAYKQAQKEGRKYKPDTLENGDTLKQLLARSRYLLFKPSHKWTESQKQRANILFNV
;
A
#
# COMPACT_ATOMS: atom_id res chain seq x y z
N ASN A 1 -26.30 25.36 0.09
CA ASN A 1 -27.34 24.32 0.02
C ASN A 1 -26.69 22.97 -0.25
N SER A 2 -26.67 22.05 0.71
CA SER A 2 -26.09 20.71 0.49
C SER A 2 -27.09 19.82 -0.26
N MET A 3 -26.58 18.94 -1.11
CA MET A 3 -27.38 17.97 -1.90
C MET A 3 -28.29 17.10 -1.00
N ASN A 4 -27.82 16.78 0.21
CA ASN A 4 -28.57 16.01 1.20
C ASN A 4 -29.84 16.75 1.68
N LEU A 5 -29.73 18.06 1.91
CA LEU A 5 -30.86 18.88 2.36
C LEU A 5 -31.95 18.97 1.28
N ILE A 6 -31.54 19.05 0.01
CA ILE A 6 -32.45 19.09 -1.15
C ILE A 6 -33.17 17.74 -1.29
N ALA A 7 -32.41 16.63 -1.26
CA ALA A 7 -32.98 15.27 -1.36
C ALA A 7 -34.01 14.99 -0.24
N THR A 8 -33.71 15.41 0.99
CA THR A 8 -34.61 15.22 2.14
C THR A 8 -35.91 16.03 2.00
N LYS A 9 -35.85 17.26 1.47
CA LYS A 9 -37.04 18.10 1.26
C LYS A 9 -37.90 17.64 0.08
N CYS A 10 -37.29 17.27 -1.04
CA CYS A 10 -38.01 16.88 -2.24
C CYS A 10 -38.54 15.44 -2.19
N PHE A 11 -37.87 14.55 -1.43
CA PHE A 11 -38.24 13.13 -1.33
C PHE A 11 -38.27 12.68 0.15
N PRO A 12 -39.33 13.04 0.91
CA PRO A 12 -39.38 12.80 2.37
C PRO A 12 -39.42 11.33 2.78
N LYS A 13 -39.72 10.40 1.85
CA LYS A 13 -39.70 8.94 2.09
C LYS A 13 -38.46 8.24 1.51
N HIS A 14 -37.44 8.98 1.06
CA HIS A 14 -36.24 8.36 0.50
C HIS A 14 -35.38 7.71 1.58
N THR A 15 -34.71 6.61 1.23
CA THR A 15 -33.66 6.02 2.06
C THR A 15 -32.32 6.51 1.57
N THR A 16 -31.60 7.29 2.38
CA THR A 16 -30.22 7.67 2.07
C THR A 16 -29.30 6.47 2.27
N VAL A 17 -28.55 6.11 1.24
CA VAL A 17 -27.54 5.05 1.32
C VAL A 17 -26.17 5.68 1.10
N ILE A 18 -25.21 5.30 1.94
CA ILE A 18 -23.81 5.68 1.74
C ILE A 18 -23.27 5.02 0.47
N ASP A 19 -22.52 5.77 -0.33
CA ASP A 19 -21.84 5.21 -1.50
C ASP A 19 -20.71 4.27 -1.03
N ARG A 20 -21.04 2.97 -1.00
CA ARG A 20 -20.12 1.92 -0.58
C ARG A 20 -18.85 1.90 -1.44
N PHE A 21 -18.95 2.17 -2.74
CA PHE A 21 -17.79 2.15 -3.63
C PHE A 21 -16.86 3.32 -3.32
N HIS A 22 -17.43 4.49 -3.03
CA HIS A 22 -16.65 5.66 -2.63
C HIS A 22 -15.92 5.41 -1.30
N VAL A 23 -16.60 4.87 -0.29
CA VAL A 23 -15.98 4.55 1.01
C VAL A 23 -14.87 3.52 0.86
N GLN A 24 -15.09 2.47 0.06
CA GLN A 24 -14.06 1.48 -0.23
C GLN A 24 -12.86 2.11 -0.93
N LYS A 25 -13.07 2.99 -1.92
CA LYS A 25 -12.00 3.72 -2.60
C LYS A 25 -11.17 4.56 -1.62
N LEU A 26 -11.81 5.30 -0.71
CA LEU A 26 -11.10 6.10 0.29
C LEU A 26 -10.21 5.25 1.19
N ALA A 27 -10.72 4.10 1.66
CA ALA A 27 -9.92 3.15 2.44
C ALA A 27 -8.75 2.58 1.62
N CYS A 28 -8.98 2.26 0.34
CA CYS A 28 -7.94 1.82 -0.59
C CYS A 28 -6.81 2.83 -0.70
N ASP A 29 -7.16 4.07 -1.00
CA ASP A 29 -6.20 5.14 -1.24
C ASP A 29 -5.37 5.42 0.01
N ALA A 30 -5.99 5.46 1.19
CA ALA A 30 -5.29 5.67 2.46
C ALA A 30 -4.21 4.61 2.74
N VAL A 31 -4.55 3.33 2.55
CA VAL A 31 -3.60 2.22 2.76
C VAL A 31 -2.47 2.27 1.71
N GLN A 32 -2.79 2.58 0.45
CA GLN A 32 -1.76 2.72 -0.58
C GLN A 32 -0.80 3.88 -0.27
N GLN A 33 -1.31 4.98 0.28
CA GLN A 33 -0.53 6.14 0.67
C GLN A 33 0.43 5.80 1.80
N LYS A 34 -0.04 5.07 2.84
CA LYS A 34 0.83 4.58 3.92
C LYS A 34 1.97 3.69 3.39
N ARG A 35 1.67 2.77 2.47
CA ARG A 35 2.69 1.94 1.80
C ARG A 35 3.69 2.77 0.98
N ILE A 36 3.23 3.83 0.31
CA ILE A 36 4.11 4.74 -0.44
C ILE A 36 5.09 5.45 0.52
N ASN A 37 4.61 5.89 1.69
CA ASN A 37 5.47 6.51 2.70
C ASN A 37 6.56 5.55 3.19
N TYR A 38 6.18 4.31 3.56
CA TYR A 38 7.17 3.29 3.94
C TYR A 38 8.17 2.99 2.82
N ARG A 39 7.74 3.06 1.55
CA ARG A 39 8.64 2.86 0.42
C ARG A 39 9.66 4.00 0.31
N TRP A 40 9.25 5.25 0.55
CA TRP A 40 10.17 6.38 0.60
C TRP A 40 11.18 6.24 1.73
N GLU A 41 10.73 5.83 2.92
CA GLU A 41 11.62 5.55 4.06
C GLU A 41 12.65 4.45 3.71
N ALA A 42 12.22 3.36 3.09
CA ALA A 42 13.12 2.28 2.66
C ALA A 42 14.13 2.74 1.58
N ILE A 43 13.74 3.65 0.68
CA ILE A 43 14.65 4.24 -0.30
C ILE A 43 15.67 5.14 0.39
N ASP A 44 15.25 5.94 1.37
CA ASP A 44 16.16 6.81 2.10
C ASP A 44 17.19 6.00 2.90
N GLN A 45 16.76 4.96 3.60
CA GLN A 45 17.65 4.03 4.31
C GLN A 45 18.68 3.37 3.38
N ASP A 46 18.24 2.88 2.21
CA ASP A 46 19.12 2.29 1.20
C ASP A 46 20.15 3.30 0.67
N ASN A 47 19.74 4.55 0.46
CA ASN A 47 20.64 5.63 0.06
C ASN A 47 21.66 5.98 1.16
N GLN A 48 21.25 5.98 2.43
CA GLN A 48 22.14 6.19 3.56
C GLN A 48 23.18 5.07 3.68
N ALA A 49 22.74 3.81 3.57
CA ALA A 49 23.62 2.64 3.59
C ALA A 49 24.62 2.65 2.41
N TYR A 50 24.16 3.05 1.22
CA TYR A 50 25.03 3.24 0.07
C TYR A 50 26.12 4.30 0.32
N LYS A 51 25.73 5.48 0.82
CA LYS A 51 26.69 6.56 1.16
C LYS A 51 27.69 6.11 2.23
N GLN A 52 27.25 5.32 3.21
CA GLN A 52 28.12 4.80 4.24
C GLN A 52 29.14 3.81 3.68
N ALA A 53 28.70 2.87 2.84
CA ALA A 53 29.60 1.92 2.18
C ALA A 53 30.65 2.64 1.30
N GLN A 54 30.24 3.70 0.59
CA GLN A 54 31.18 4.54 -0.16
C GLN A 54 32.23 5.20 0.73
N LYS A 55 31.82 5.77 1.88
CA LYS A 55 32.75 6.39 2.85
C LYS A 55 33.75 5.38 3.42
N GLU A 56 33.32 4.14 3.61
CA GLU A 56 34.18 3.05 4.09
C GLU A 56 35.05 2.42 2.97
N GLY A 57 34.90 2.87 1.71
CA GLY A 57 35.61 2.29 0.56
C GLY A 57 35.16 0.88 0.19
N ARG A 58 33.97 0.45 0.64
CA ARG A 58 33.40 -0.88 0.39
C ARG A 58 32.36 -0.84 -0.73
N LYS A 59 32.24 -1.94 -1.46
CA LYS A 59 31.18 -2.10 -2.47
C LYS A 59 29.83 -2.28 -1.75
N TYR A 60 28.89 -1.38 -2.01
CA TYR A 60 27.52 -1.52 -1.51
C TYR A 60 26.83 -2.75 -2.09
N LYS A 61 26.18 -3.53 -1.23
CA LYS A 61 25.29 -4.62 -1.60
C LYS A 61 23.98 -4.45 -0.82
N PRO A 62 22.83 -4.27 -1.49
CA PRO A 62 21.57 -4.13 -0.79
C PRO A 62 21.13 -5.47 -0.18
N ASP A 63 20.48 -5.39 0.98
CA ASP A 63 19.88 -6.55 1.61
C ASP A 63 18.64 -7.01 0.85
N THR A 64 18.56 -8.32 0.64
CA THR A 64 17.47 -8.99 -0.07
C THR A 64 16.72 -9.90 0.88
N LEU A 65 15.40 -9.91 0.74
CA LEU A 65 14.48 -10.77 1.49
C LEU A 65 14.47 -12.19 0.91
N GLU A 66 13.77 -13.10 1.58
CA GLU A 66 13.66 -14.51 1.18
C GLU A 66 13.18 -14.72 -0.26
N ASN A 67 12.35 -13.81 -0.76
CA ASN A 67 11.85 -13.84 -2.13
C ASN A 67 12.80 -13.15 -3.15
N GLY A 68 13.98 -12.71 -2.73
CA GLY A 68 14.97 -12.00 -3.53
C GLY A 68 14.65 -10.51 -3.77
N ASP A 69 13.54 -9.98 -3.23
CA ASP A 69 13.24 -8.56 -3.33
C ASP A 69 14.04 -7.77 -2.29
N THR A 70 14.51 -6.58 -2.66
CA THR A 70 14.86 -5.55 -1.65
C THR A 70 13.58 -4.99 -1.01
N LEU A 71 13.67 -4.39 0.17
CA LEU A 71 12.51 -3.82 0.86
C LEU A 71 11.72 -2.81 -0.01
N LYS A 72 12.43 -1.91 -0.71
CA LYS A 72 11.83 -0.94 -1.64
C LYS A 72 11.10 -1.61 -2.83
N GLN A 73 11.59 -2.76 -3.30
CA GLN A 73 10.95 -3.53 -4.38
C GLN A 73 9.74 -4.29 -3.87
N LEU A 74 9.83 -4.91 -2.68
CA LEU A 74 8.73 -5.58 -2.01
C LEU A 74 7.53 -4.62 -1.88
N LEU A 75 7.76 -3.42 -1.35
CA LEU A 75 6.71 -2.41 -1.16
C LEU A 75 6.13 -1.90 -2.49
N ALA A 76 6.94 -1.77 -3.54
CA ALA A 76 6.47 -1.40 -4.86
C ALA A 76 5.55 -2.46 -5.47
N ARG A 77 5.98 -3.73 -5.41
CA ARG A 77 5.31 -4.90 -6.03
C ARG A 77 4.10 -5.38 -5.23
N SER A 78 4.00 -5.00 -3.96
CA SER A 78 2.88 -5.34 -3.07
C SER A 78 1.69 -4.39 -3.18
N ARG A 79 1.57 -3.68 -4.31
CA ARG A 79 0.40 -2.84 -4.60
C ARG A 79 -0.85 -3.72 -4.64
N TYR A 80 -1.90 -3.31 -3.95
CA TYR A 80 -3.20 -3.99 -3.94
C TYR A 80 -3.30 -5.35 -3.22
N LEU A 81 -2.26 -5.79 -2.51
CA LEU A 81 -2.29 -7.06 -1.77
C LEU A 81 -3.50 -7.15 -0.83
N LEU A 82 -3.79 -6.08 -0.08
CA LEU A 82 -4.93 -6.00 0.85
C LEU A 82 -6.30 -5.79 0.19
N PHE A 83 -6.35 -5.57 -1.14
CA PHE A 83 -7.57 -5.23 -1.87
C PHE A 83 -8.04 -6.32 -2.82
N LYS A 84 -7.24 -7.37 -2.97
CA LYS A 84 -7.60 -8.57 -3.72
C LYS A 84 -7.82 -9.71 -2.71
N PRO A 85 -8.90 -10.50 -2.84
CA PRO A 85 -9.07 -11.68 -2.00
C PRO A 85 -7.87 -12.63 -2.11
N SER A 86 -7.45 -13.22 -0.98
CA SER A 86 -6.25 -14.07 -0.91
C SER A 86 -6.27 -15.26 -1.86
N HIS A 87 -7.44 -15.87 -2.09
CA HIS A 87 -7.60 -16.96 -3.05
C HIS A 87 -7.33 -16.56 -4.51
N LYS A 88 -7.32 -15.26 -4.83
CA LYS A 88 -6.97 -14.76 -6.17
C LYS A 88 -5.52 -14.28 -6.27
N TRP A 89 -4.71 -14.41 -5.22
CA TRP A 89 -3.31 -14.03 -5.26
C TRP A 89 -2.50 -15.02 -6.11
N THR A 90 -1.57 -14.50 -6.91
CA THR A 90 -0.53 -15.33 -7.53
C THR A 90 0.44 -15.83 -6.45
N GLU A 91 1.22 -16.88 -6.74
CA GLU A 91 2.21 -17.39 -5.78
C GLU A 91 3.20 -16.32 -5.31
N SER A 92 3.64 -15.47 -6.24
CA SER A 92 4.53 -14.35 -5.90
C SER A 92 3.85 -13.24 -5.09
N GLN A 93 2.51 -13.14 -5.11
CA GLN A 93 1.76 -12.26 -4.22
C GLN A 93 1.62 -12.89 -2.84
N LYS A 94 1.36 -14.20 -2.75
CA LYS A 94 1.32 -14.94 -1.48
C LYS A 94 2.65 -14.87 -0.73
N GLN A 95 3.77 -15.11 -1.42
CA GLN A 95 5.10 -14.99 -0.83
C GLN A 95 5.35 -13.59 -0.24
N ARG A 96 4.99 -12.54 -0.98
CA ARG A 96 5.12 -11.15 -0.50
C ARG A 96 4.17 -10.83 0.65
N ALA A 97 2.95 -11.40 0.63
CA ALA A 97 2.00 -11.27 1.73
C ALA A 97 2.57 -11.88 3.00
N ASN A 98 3.15 -13.08 2.91
CA ASN A 98 3.76 -13.76 4.03
C ASN A 98 4.92 -12.94 4.61
N ILE A 99 5.80 -12.39 3.76
CA ILE A 99 6.90 -11.53 4.22
C ILE A 99 6.39 -10.24 4.91
N LEU A 100 5.29 -9.64 4.42
CA LEU A 100 4.78 -8.38 4.95
C LEU A 100 3.90 -8.53 6.19
N PHE A 101 3.16 -9.64 6.27
CA PHE A 101 2.00 -9.77 7.16
C PHE A 101 1.93 -11.13 7.88
N ASN A 102 2.85 -12.06 7.60
CA ASN A 102 2.88 -13.42 8.15
C ASN A 102 1.55 -14.20 7.95
N VAL A 103 1.03 -14.18 6.72
CA VAL A 103 -0.21 -14.86 6.27
C VAL A 103 -0.02 -15.68 5.01
#